data_AF-A0A432ZEZ3-F1
#
_entry.id   AF-A0A432ZEZ3-F1
#
_cell.length_a   1.000
_cell.length_b   1.000
_cell.length_c   1.000
_cell.angle_alpha   90.00
_cell.angle_beta   90.00
_cell.angle_gamma   90.00
#
_symmetry.space_group_name_H-M   'P 1'
#
loop_
_entity.id
_entity.type
_entity.pdbx_description
1 polymer ?
#
loop_
_entity_poly.entity_id
_entity_poly.type
_entity_poly.pdbx_seq_one_letter_code
_entity_poly.pdbx_strand_id
1 'polypeptide(L)' 'MLKDTSSFPDEIRGKKVSQVPELSELLEKVSVDGKAWTTLYRCKFSGEEWLEIYEATGHGEIPVIRRKKP' A
#
# COMPACT_ATOMS: atom_id res chain seq x y z
N MET A 1 7.42 -18.87 -4.17
CA MET A 1 7.10 -17.91 -3.09
C MET A 1 7.77 -16.59 -3.44
N LEU A 2 6.99 -15.52 -3.65
CA LEU A 2 7.55 -14.17 -3.61
C LEU A 2 8.16 -13.97 -2.23
N LYS A 3 9.42 -13.52 -2.18
CA LYS A 3 10.18 -13.37 -0.91
C LYS A 3 10.17 -11.95 -0.38
N ASP A 4 9.65 -11.01 -1.15
CA ASP A 4 9.70 -9.58 -0.88
C ASP A 4 8.82 -8.81 -1.86
N THR A 5 8.70 -7.50 -1.63
CA THR A 5 7.88 -6.56 -2.39
C THR A 5 8.62 -5.90 -3.56
N SER A 6 9.86 -6.28 -3.88
CA SER A 6 10.71 -5.58 -4.87
C SER A 6 10.20 -5.70 -6.29
N SER A 7 9.49 -6.79 -6.62
CA SER A 7 8.89 -7.00 -7.95
C SER A 7 7.67 -6.12 -8.23
N PHE A 8 7.12 -5.44 -7.21
CA PHE A 8 6.00 -4.51 -7.37
C PHE A 8 6.53 -3.11 -7.72
N PRO A 9 5.79 -2.34 -8.53
CA PRO A 9 6.11 -0.94 -8.76
C PRO A 9 6.03 -0.14 -7.45
N ASP A 10 6.79 0.95 -7.35
CA ASP A 10 6.75 1.86 -6.19
C ASP A 10 5.36 2.46 -5.95
N GLU A 11 4.49 2.49 -6.96
CA GLU A 11 3.14 3.02 -6.89
C GLU A 11 2.16 2.15 -7.67
N ILE A 12 0.98 1.87 -7.09
CA ILE A 12 -0.15 1.24 -7.74
C ILE A 12 -1.37 2.14 -7.55
N ARG A 13 -1.88 2.71 -8.64
CA ARG A 13 -3.06 3.60 -8.63
C ARG A 13 -4.35 2.83 -8.87
N GLY A 14 -5.44 3.32 -8.29
CA GLY A 14 -6.80 2.80 -8.49
C GLY A 14 -7.07 1.45 -7.82
N LYS A 15 -6.16 0.98 -6.95
CA LYS A 15 -6.31 -0.27 -6.20
C LYS A 15 -5.99 -0.06 -4.73
N LYS A 16 -6.70 -0.79 -3.88
CA LYS A 16 -6.36 -1.01 -2.47
C LYS A 16 -5.46 -2.24 -2.33
N VAL A 17 -4.71 -2.34 -1.23
CA VAL A 17 -3.84 -3.51 -0.94
C VAL A 17 -4.65 -4.80 -1.02
N SER A 18 -5.88 -4.82 -0.47
CA SER A 18 -6.77 -5.98 -0.52
C SER A 18 -7.20 -6.40 -1.93
N GLN A 19 -7.03 -5.54 -2.94
CA GLN A 19 -7.35 -5.81 -4.35
C GLN A 19 -6.12 -6.26 -5.16
N VAL A 20 -4.96 -6.37 -4.51
CA VAL A 20 -3.72 -6.91 -5.09
C VAL A 20 -3.31 -8.12 -4.24
N PRO A 21 -3.86 -9.32 -4.51
CA PRO A 21 -3.70 -10.49 -3.64
C PRO A 21 -2.23 -10.80 -3.32
N GLU A 22 -1.38 -10.82 -4.35
CA GLU A 22 0.05 -11.11 -4.21
C GLU A 22 0.76 -10.12 -3.29
N LEU A 23 0.36 -8.84 -3.29
CA LEU A 23 0.91 -7.83 -2.39
C LEU A 23 0.30 -7.94 -0.99
N SER A 24 -1.01 -8.19 -0.90
CA SER A 24 -1.73 -8.36 0.37
C SER A 24 -1.24 -9.54 1.19
N GLU A 25 -0.74 -10.61 0.55
CA GLU A 25 -0.16 -11.75 1.26
C GLU A 25 1.20 -11.42 1.90
N LEU A 26 1.96 -10.51 1.29
CA LEU A 26 3.29 -10.09 1.75
C LEU A 26 3.23 -8.98 2.80
N LEU A 27 2.15 -8.18 2.79
CA LEU A 27 1.98 -7.04 3.69
C LEU A 27 1.15 -7.40 4.93
N GLU A 28 1.49 -6.79 6.06
CA GLU A 28 0.68 -6.75 7.27
C GLU A 28 0.27 -5.31 7.57
N LYS A 29 -0.95 -5.13 8.07
CA LYS A 29 -1.47 -3.81 8.45
C LYS A 29 -0.87 -3.41 9.80
N VAL A 30 -0.18 -2.28 9.85
CA VAL A 30 0.51 -1.79 11.05
C VAL A 30 -0.28 -0.67 11.74
N SER A 31 -0.83 0.26 10.97
CA SER A 31 -1.55 1.40 11.52
C SER A 31 -2.61 1.91 10.55
N VAL A 32 -3.66 2.53 11.10
CA VAL A 32 -4.71 3.21 10.34
C VAL A 32 -4.89 4.60 10.94
N ASP A 33 -4.68 5.62 10.14
CA ASP A 33 -5.08 6.99 10.47
C ASP A 33 -6.40 7.31 9.74
N GLY A 34 -7.49 7.25 10.50
CA GLY A 34 -8.83 7.55 9.98
C GLY A 34 -9.05 9.02 9.65
N LYS A 35 -8.24 9.95 10.20
CA LYS A 35 -8.34 11.38 9.85
C LYS A 35 -7.65 11.66 8.53
N ALA A 36 -6.49 11.05 8.32
CA ALA A 36 -5.72 11.17 7.08
C ALA A 36 -6.14 10.15 6.00
N TRP A 37 -7.15 9.32 6.26
CA TRP A 37 -7.59 8.24 5.36
C TRP A 37 -6.42 7.38 4.85
N THR A 38 -5.46 7.13 5.73
CA THR A 38 -4.19 6.49 5.42
C THR A 38 -4.06 5.18 6.18
N THR A 39 -3.66 4.12 5.50
CA THR A 39 -3.29 2.86 6.15
C THR A 39 -1.82 2.56 5.90
N LEU A 40 -1.08 2.34 6.98
CA LEU A 40 0.31 1.90 6.95
C LEU A 40 0.36 0.38 6.96
N TYR A 41 1.10 -0.16 6.01
CA TYR A 41 1.43 -1.56 5.89
C TYR A 41 2.94 -1.75 6.01
N ARG A 42 3.35 -2.95 6.42
CA ARG A 42 4.75 -3.37 6.46
C ARG A 42 4.90 -4.72 5.77
N CYS A 43 5.96 -4.91 5.01
CA CYS A 43 6.31 -6.20 4.46
C CYS A 43 6.78 -7.13 5.58
N LYS A 44 6.16 -8.30 5.68
CA LYS A 44 6.44 -9.32 6.71
C LYS A 44 7.89 -9.83 6.66
N PHE A 45 8.53 -9.73 5.49
CA PHE A 45 9.84 -10.33 5.23
C PHE A 45 10.98 -9.30 5.21
N SER A 46 10.79 -8.16 4.53
CA SER A 46 11.84 -7.14 4.38
C SER A 46 11.72 -5.99 5.38
N GLY A 47 10.57 -5.85 6.07
CA GLY A 47 10.29 -4.70 6.93
C GLY A 47 9.99 -3.40 6.18
N GLU A 48 10.00 -3.42 4.84
CA GLU A 48 9.67 -2.27 3.99
C GLU A 48 8.25 -1.77 4.27
N GLU A 49 8.08 -0.45 4.34
CA GLU A 49 6.80 0.17 4.64
C GLU A 49 6.06 0.59 3.35
N TRP A 50 4.75 0.43 3.37
CA TRP A 50 3.84 0.74 2.27
C TRP A 50 2.66 1.54 2.81
N LEU A 51 2.17 2.49 2.02
CA LEU A 51 1.04 3.35 2.38
C LEU A 51 -0.10 3.14 1.38
N GLU A 52 -1.30 2.89 1.90
CA GLU A 52 -2.54 3.04 1.16
C GLU A 52 -3.17 4.37 1.54
N ILE A 53 -3.39 5.24 0.55
CA ILE A 53 -3.99 6.57 0.69
C ILE A 53 -5.07 6.79 -0.35
N TYR A 54 -5.92 7.79 -0.16
CA TYR A 54 -6.85 8.26 -1.18
C TYR A 54 -6.35 9.60 -1.71
N GLU A 55 -6.11 9.67 -3.02
CA GLU A 55 -5.74 10.92 -3.69
C GLU A 55 -6.96 11.50 -4.39
N ALA A 56 -7.22 12.79 -4.16
CA ALA A 56 -8.24 13.54 -4.87
C ALA A 56 -7.78 13.83 -6.30
N THR A 57 -8.60 13.46 -7.29
CA THR A 57 -8.31 13.60 -8.71
C THR A 57 -9.34 14.46 -9.44
N GLY A 58 -9.80 15.58 -8.85
CA GLY A 58 -10.74 16.54 -9.47
C GLY A 58 -12.15 16.01 -9.82
N HIS A 59 -12.30 14.71 -10.00
CA HIS A 59 -13.49 13.95 -10.39
C HIS A 59 -13.87 12.91 -9.33
N GLY A 60 -13.23 12.95 -8.15
CA GLY A 60 -13.40 11.98 -7.07
C GLY A 60 -12.08 11.69 -6.38
N GLU A 61 -12.07 10.61 -5.60
CA GLU A 61 -10.90 10.10 -4.89
C GLU A 61 -10.57 8.71 -5.41
N ILE A 62 -9.29 8.44 -5.66
CA ILE A 62 -8.82 7.11 -6.04
C ILE A 62 -7.88 6.56 -4.96
N PRO A 63 -7.97 5.25 -4.64
CA PRO A 63 -6.99 4.63 -3.76
C PRO A 63 -5.65 4.52 -4.49
N VAL A 64 -4.57 4.77 -3.76
CA VAL A 64 -3.20 4.67 -4.24
C VAL A 64 -2.38 3.94 -3.19
N ILE A 65 -1.65 2.92 -3.63
CA ILE A 65 -0.68 2.19 -2.82
C ILE A 65 0.71 2.72 -3.20
N ARG A 66 1.51 3.16 -2.23
CA ARG A 66 2.88 3.66 -2.43
C ARG A 66 3.87 2.99 -1.50
N ARG A 67 5.03 2.63 -2.03
CA ARG A 67 6.21 2.27 -1.23
C ARG A 67 6.68 3.51 -0.48
N LYS A 68 6.82 3.40 0.83
CA LYS A 68 7.36 4.48 1.67
C LYS A 68 8.88 4.42 1.58
N LYS A 69 9.45 5.35 0.84
CA LYS A 69 10.92 5.49 0.75
C LYS A 69 11.44 6.03 2.10
N PRO A 70 12.60 5.55 2.57
CA PRO A 70 13.22 6.02 3.81
C PRO A 70 13.58 7.51 3.77
#